data_AF-A0A6J1XF60-F1
#
_entry.id   AF-A0A6J1XF60-F1
#
_cell.length_a   1.000
_cell.length_b   1.000
_cell.length_c   1.000
_cell.angle_alpha   90.00
_cell.angle_beta   90.00
_cell.angle_gamma   90.00
#
_symmetry.space_group_name_H-M   'P 1'
#
loop_
_entity.id
_entity.type
_entity.pdbx_description
1 polymer ?
#
loop_
_entity_poly.entity_id
_entity_poly.type
_entity_poly.pdbx_seq_one_letter_code
_entity_poly.pdbx_strand_id
1 'polypeptide(L)'
;MAPWALLSPGVLVRSGHTVLTWGITLVLFLHDTVATLDHSLHPISRPLLSQGHTPHLQIHPYTWPPVQLRPRPHSPSPASPALRQWEEQGELLLPLTFLLLVLGSLLLYLAVSLMDPGYVNVQPQPQEEVKEEQTAMVPQALPLRRCRYCLVLQPLRARHCRECRRCVRRYDHHCPWMENCVGERNHPLFVAYLALQLVVLLWGLYLAWSGLHFFQPWGLWLRSSGLLLATFLLLSLFSLVAGLLLASHLYLVASNTTTWEFISSHRIAYLRQRPGNPFDRGLTRNLAHFFCGWPSGSWETLWAEGEEEGEEGSSQAV
;
A
#
# COMPACT_ATOMS: atom_id res chain seq x y z
N MET A 1 -27.04 11.82 -11.25
CA MET A 1 -26.59 10.63 -10.52
C MET A 1 -27.42 10.53 -9.25
N ALA A 2 -27.93 9.35 -8.89
CA ALA A 2 -28.76 9.22 -7.71
C ALA A 2 -27.91 9.38 -6.44
N PRO A 3 -28.38 10.11 -5.40
CA PRO A 3 -27.59 10.42 -4.20
C PRO A 3 -27.09 9.18 -3.44
N TRP A 4 -27.76 8.02 -3.58
CA TRP A 4 -27.34 6.76 -2.98
C TRP A 4 -26.09 6.14 -3.64
N ALA A 5 -25.74 6.52 -4.88
CA ALA A 5 -24.54 6.01 -5.54
C ALA A 5 -23.25 6.47 -4.83
N LEU A 6 -23.29 7.63 -4.18
CA LEU A 6 -22.19 8.17 -3.37
C LEU A 6 -22.01 7.45 -2.03
N LEU A 7 -22.98 6.64 -1.61
CA LEU A 7 -22.96 5.87 -0.37
C LEU A 7 -22.64 4.38 -0.59
N SER A 8 -22.23 3.99 -1.80
CA SER A 8 -21.79 2.61 -2.03
C SER A 8 -20.56 2.30 -1.16
N PRO A 9 -20.42 1.07 -0.63
CA PRO A 9 -19.27 0.68 0.19
C PRO A 9 -17.93 0.97 -0.51
N GLY A 10 -17.87 0.69 -1.82
CA GLY A 10 -16.73 1.02 -2.67
C GLY A 10 -16.35 2.50 -2.72
N VAL A 11 -17.33 3.42 -2.74
CA VAL A 11 -17.03 4.86 -2.71
C VAL A 11 -16.56 5.25 -1.32
N LEU A 12 -17.21 4.76 -0.27
CA LEU A 12 -16.87 5.09 1.12
C LEU A 12 -15.45 4.66 1.48
N VAL A 13 -15.06 3.43 1.13
CA VAL A 13 -13.71 2.91 1.41
C VAL A 13 -12.64 3.71 0.66
N ARG A 14 -12.85 3.99 -0.64
CA ARG A 14 -11.89 4.74 -1.46
C ARG A 14 -11.76 6.20 -1.03
N SER A 15 -12.88 6.86 -0.75
CA SER A 15 -12.88 8.23 -0.23
C SER A 15 -12.25 8.30 1.16
N GLY A 16 -12.57 7.36 2.04
CA GLY A 16 -11.98 7.26 3.38
C GLY A 16 -10.47 7.08 3.34
N HIS A 17 -9.96 6.16 2.52
CA HIS A 17 -8.53 5.97 2.32
C HIS A 17 -7.85 7.25 1.80
N THR A 18 -8.44 7.88 0.77
CA THR A 18 -7.91 9.11 0.20
C THR A 18 -7.83 10.24 1.22
N VAL A 19 -8.92 10.47 1.98
CA VAL A 19 -8.98 11.52 3.02
C VAL A 19 -7.99 11.24 4.14
N LEU A 20 -7.88 9.99 4.59
CA LEU A 20 -6.94 9.60 5.64
C LEU A 20 -5.48 9.86 5.20
N THR A 21 -5.12 9.42 3.99
CA THR A 21 -3.76 9.58 3.45
C THR A 21 -3.39 11.05 3.36
N TRP A 22 -4.22 11.89 2.74
CA TRP A 22 -3.94 13.33 2.62
C TRP A 22 -4.02 14.07 3.96
N GLY A 23 -4.89 13.64 4.87
CA GLY A 23 -4.98 14.19 6.22
C GLY A 23 -3.70 13.96 7.02
N ILE A 24 -3.15 12.74 6.99
CA ILE A 24 -1.87 12.42 7.63
C ILE A 24 -0.73 13.20 6.99
N THR A 25 -0.66 13.24 5.65
CA THR A 25 0.35 14.03 4.94
C THR A 25 0.30 15.49 5.36
N LEU A 26 -0.89 16.10 5.44
CA LEU A 26 -1.05 17.47 5.89
C LEU A 26 -0.54 17.68 7.32
N VAL A 27 -0.84 16.77 8.26
CA VAL A 27 -0.35 16.86 9.64
C VAL A 27 1.18 16.84 9.70
N LEU A 28 1.83 15.95 8.93
CA LEU A 28 3.29 15.87 8.87
C LEU A 28 3.91 17.15 8.30
N PHE A 29 3.35 17.67 7.20
CA PHE A 29 3.81 18.92 6.58
C PHE A 29 3.63 20.14 7.48
N LEU A 30 2.47 20.27 8.14
CA LEU A 30 2.22 21.39 9.06
C LEU A 30 3.18 21.36 10.25
N HIS A 31 3.50 20.18 10.78
CA HIS A 31 4.42 20.09 11.91
C HIS A 31 5.87 20.41 11.52
N ASP A 32 6.32 19.94 10.35
CA ASP A 32 7.67 20.20 9.84
C ASP A 32 7.89 21.67 9.46
N THR A 33 6.91 22.28 8.77
CA THR A 33 6.93 23.71 8.40
C THR A 33 6.85 24.64 9.61
N VAL A 34 6.06 24.32 10.63
CA VAL A 34 6.00 25.11 11.86
C VAL A 34 7.32 25.01 12.64
N ALA A 35 7.94 23.83 12.72
CA ALA A 35 9.21 23.64 13.40
C ALA A 35 10.37 24.42 12.74
N THR A 36 10.41 24.43 11.40
CA THR A 36 11.42 25.19 10.64
C THR A 36 11.20 26.71 10.69
N LEU A 37 9.96 27.17 10.70
CA LEU A 37 9.63 28.59 10.86
C LEU A 37 10.01 29.11 12.26
N ASP A 38 9.76 28.33 13.31
CA ASP A 38 10.14 28.71 14.68
C ASP A 38 11.67 28.82 14.83
N HIS A 39 12.42 27.87 14.27
CA HIS A 39 13.89 27.94 14.22
C HIS A 39 14.43 29.13 13.42
N SER A 40 13.73 29.55 12.36
CA SER A 40 14.14 30.68 11.52
C SER A 40 13.79 32.04 12.14
N LEU A 41 12.70 32.11 12.91
CA LEU A 41 12.27 33.33 13.61
C LEU A 41 13.01 33.54 14.94
N HIS A 42 13.48 32.46 15.56
CA HIS A 42 14.28 32.49 16.79
C HIS A 42 15.63 31.77 16.58
N PRO A 43 16.58 32.34 15.82
CA PRO A 43 17.95 31.85 15.80
C PRO A 43 18.51 32.03 17.22
N ILE A 44 18.66 30.92 17.94
CA ILE A 44 19.14 30.88 19.32
C ILE A 44 20.46 31.66 19.40
N SER A 45 20.40 32.87 19.94
CA SER A 45 21.57 33.57 20.45
C SER A 45 22.00 32.79 21.68
N ARG A 46 22.97 31.87 21.52
CA ARG A 46 23.61 31.22 22.67
C ARG A 46 24.19 32.32 23.57
N PRO A 47 23.76 32.47 24.84
CA PRO A 47 24.51 33.29 25.77
C PRO A 47 25.81 32.53 26.04
N LEU A 48 26.94 33.10 25.62
CA LEU A 48 28.24 32.73 26.15
C LEU A 48 28.14 32.90 27.67
N LEU A 49 28.29 31.80 28.41
CA LEU A 49 28.51 31.79 29.85
C LEU A 49 29.82 32.54 30.14
N SER A 50 29.72 33.86 30.27
CA SER A 50 30.74 34.71 30.85
C SER A 50 30.59 34.65 32.36
N GLN A 51 31.70 34.31 33.00
CA GLN A 51 31.89 34.12 34.43
C GLN A 51 31.32 35.27 35.27
N GLY A 52 30.84 34.90 36.45
CA GLY A 52 30.10 35.77 37.34
C GLY A 52 30.90 36.98 37.82
N HIS A 53 30.17 38.07 38.04
CA HIS A 53 30.41 39.10 39.05
C HIS A 53 29.04 39.71 39.36
N THR A 54 28.60 39.64 40.61
CA THR A 54 27.51 40.46 41.14
C THR A 54 27.96 41.92 41.18
N PRO A 55 27.07 42.89 40.88
CA PRO A 55 26.69 43.79 41.98
C PRO A 55 25.26 44.34 41.93
N HIS A 56 24.75 44.55 43.15
CA HIS A 56 23.87 45.62 43.62
C HIS A 56 22.62 46.05 42.83
N LEU A 57 21.49 45.77 43.46
CA LEU A 57 20.17 46.35 43.24
C LEU A 57 20.18 47.87 43.49
N GLN A 58 19.91 48.68 42.46
CA GLN A 58 19.48 50.07 42.61
C GLN A 58 18.18 50.29 41.83
N ILE A 59 17.16 50.72 42.56
CA ILE A 59 15.83 51.06 42.07
C ILE A 59 15.86 52.54 41.69
N HIS A 60 15.58 52.88 40.43
CA HIS A 60 15.27 54.25 40.00
C HIS A 60 13.98 54.30 39.17
N PRO A 61 13.20 55.40 39.27
CA PRO A 61 11.81 55.45 38.85
C PRO A 61 11.60 55.76 37.35
N TYR A 62 10.48 55.25 36.84
CA TYR A 62 9.76 55.55 35.61
C TYR A 62 10.19 56.76 34.76
N THR A 63 10.58 56.48 33.51
CA THR A 63 10.41 57.38 32.35
C THR A 63 10.07 56.56 31.10
N TRP A 64 8.91 56.78 30.48
CA TRP A 64 8.53 56.21 29.18
C TRP A 64 9.24 56.95 28.03
N PRO A 65 9.81 56.27 27.03
CA PRO A 65 10.26 56.92 25.79
C PRO A 65 9.06 57.20 24.85
N PRO A 66 9.14 58.21 23.97
CA PRO A 66 8.03 58.64 23.13
C PRO A 66 7.69 57.62 22.04
N VAL A 67 6.39 57.51 21.74
CA VAL A 67 5.82 56.66 20.69
C VAL A 67 6.28 57.14 19.31
N GLN A 68 7.11 56.36 18.62
CA GLN A 68 7.41 56.57 17.20
C GLN A 68 6.28 55.98 16.35
N LEU A 69 5.61 56.84 15.58
CA LEU A 69 4.62 56.45 14.56
C LEU A 69 5.31 55.69 13.42
N ARG A 70 4.98 54.40 13.23
CA ARG A 70 5.41 53.63 12.06
C ARG A 70 4.73 54.14 10.78
N PRO A 71 5.44 54.27 9.65
CA PRO A 71 4.80 54.49 8.35
C PRO A 71 4.02 53.25 7.90
N ARG A 72 2.88 53.44 7.24
CA ARG A 72 2.10 52.37 6.58
C ARG A 72 2.92 51.74 5.44
N PRO A 73 2.92 50.41 5.26
CA PRO A 73 3.49 49.81 4.06
C PRO A 73 2.47 49.89 2.91
N HIS A 74 2.82 50.63 1.86
CA HIS A 74 2.23 50.50 0.53
C HIS A 74 3.23 49.77 -0.37
N SER A 75 3.06 48.45 -0.51
CA SER A 75 3.55 47.69 -1.66
C SER A 75 2.92 46.28 -1.63
N PRO A 76 2.61 45.68 -2.80
CA PRO A 76 2.06 44.34 -2.85
C PRO A 76 3.11 43.35 -2.36
N SER A 77 2.75 42.54 -1.37
CA SER A 77 3.67 41.60 -0.71
C SER A 77 4.30 40.69 -1.76
N PRO A 78 5.63 40.75 -1.97
CA PRO A 78 6.30 39.74 -2.74
C PRO A 78 6.33 38.46 -1.86
N ALA A 79 6.34 37.26 -2.46
CA ALA A 79 6.39 36.00 -1.71
C ALA A 79 7.40 36.08 -0.56
N SER A 80 7.03 35.55 0.62
CA SER A 80 7.78 35.74 1.86
C SER A 80 9.26 35.42 1.63
N PRO A 81 10.20 36.19 2.20
CA PRO A 81 11.64 35.94 2.05
C PRO A 81 12.04 34.48 2.36
N ALA A 82 11.30 33.82 3.24
CA ALA A 82 11.45 32.41 3.58
C ALA A 82 11.23 31.47 2.39
N LEU A 83 10.20 31.70 1.55
CA LEU A 83 9.93 30.85 0.38
C LEU A 83 11.07 30.92 -0.65
N ARG A 84 11.66 32.11 -0.84
CA ARG A 84 12.84 32.29 -1.70
C ARG A 84 14.10 31.66 -1.12
N GLN A 85 14.30 31.77 0.20
CA GLN A 85 15.44 31.16 0.87
C GLN A 85 15.38 29.61 0.80
N TRP A 86 14.19 29.02 0.83
CA TRP A 86 14.00 27.57 0.68
C TRP A 86 14.26 27.10 -0.75
N GLU A 87 13.85 27.90 -1.74
CA GLU A 87 14.11 27.66 -3.16
C GLU A 87 15.61 27.71 -3.48
N GLU A 88 16.36 28.64 -2.85
CA GLU A 88 17.80 28.79 -3.08
C GLU A 88 18.68 27.72 -2.39
N GLN A 89 18.16 26.97 -1.40
CA GLN A 89 18.92 25.96 -0.64
C GLN A 89 18.75 24.52 -1.12
N GLY A 90 17.82 24.23 -2.04
CA GLY A 90 17.55 22.86 -2.52
C GLY A 90 16.75 21.98 -1.55
N GLU A 91 16.19 22.57 -0.49
CA GLU A 91 15.46 21.89 0.59
C GLU A 91 14.04 21.41 0.18
N LEU A 92 13.50 21.85 -0.97
CA LEU A 92 12.19 21.40 -1.47
C LEU A 92 12.19 20.00 -2.08
N LEU A 93 13.35 19.42 -2.41
CA LEU A 93 13.41 18.12 -3.08
C LEU A 93 12.83 17.00 -2.20
N LEU A 94 13.15 17.00 -0.90
CA LEU A 94 12.73 15.94 0.02
C LEU A 94 11.20 15.96 0.28
N PRO A 95 10.56 17.11 0.56
CA PRO A 95 9.11 17.16 0.68
C PRO A 95 8.39 16.86 -0.64
N LEU A 96 8.90 17.33 -1.78
CA LEU A 96 8.32 17.02 -3.09
C LEU A 96 8.40 15.54 -3.41
N THR A 97 9.53 14.88 -3.15
CA THR A 97 9.67 13.43 -3.34
C THR A 97 8.70 12.65 -2.45
N PHE A 98 8.55 13.03 -1.19
CA PHE A 98 7.55 12.41 -0.31
C PHE A 98 6.11 12.59 -0.84
N LEU A 99 5.74 13.79 -1.32
CA LEU A 99 4.43 14.03 -1.93
C LEU A 99 4.20 13.21 -3.20
N LEU A 100 5.22 13.07 -4.04
CA LEU A 100 5.16 12.23 -5.24
C LEU A 100 4.99 10.75 -4.89
N LEU A 101 5.64 10.25 -3.83
CA LEU A 101 5.46 8.89 -3.36
C LEU A 101 4.05 8.67 -2.80
N VAL A 102 3.51 9.62 -2.02
CA VAL A 102 2.12 9.59 -1.53
C VAL A 102 1.14 9.56 -2.70
N LEU A 103 1.33 10.43 -3.69
CA LEU A 103 0.50 10.47 -4.90
C LEU A 103 0.60 9.15 -5.68
N GLY A 104 1.81 8.64 -5.90
CA GLY A 104 2.02 7.36 -6.56
C GLY A 104 1.35 6.18 -5.84
N SER A 105 1.42 6.16 -4.51
CA SER A 105 0.74 5.18 -3.66
C SER A 105 -0.78 5.25 -3.83
N LEU A 106 -1.36 6.46 -3.82
CA LEU A 106 -2.78 6.67 -4.05
C LEU A 106 -3.21 6.25 -5.46
N LEU A 107 -2.40 6.55 -6.48
CA LEU A 107 -2.67 6.14 -7.86
C LEU A 107 -2.65 4.61 -8.01
N LEU A 108 -1.70 3.91 -7.37
CA LEU A 108 -1.68 2.44 -7.33
C LEU A 108 -2.88 1.87 -6.59
N TYR A 109 -3.26 2.45 -5.44
CA TYR A 109 -4.47 2.08 -4.70
C TYR A 109 -5.71 2.18 -5.60
N LEU A 110 -5.88 3.32 -6.27
CA LEU A 110 -7.00 3.55 -7.18
C LEU A 110 -6.96 2.58 -8.38
N ALA A 111 -5.78 2.35 -8.96
CA ALA A 111 -5.60 1.39 -10.04
C ALA A 111 -6.06 0.00 -9.62
N VAL A 112 -5.55 -0.55 -8.51
CA VAL A 112 -5.89 -1.89 -8.03
C VAL A 112 -7.37 -2.00 -7.64
N SER A 113 -7.91 -0.98 -6.97
CA SER A 113 -9.31 -0.97 -6.52
C SER A 113 -10.33 -0.84 -7.66
N LEU A 114 -9.95 -0.30 -8.81
CA LEU A 114 -10.83 -0.10 -9.96
C LEU A 114 -10.58 -1.08 -11.12
N MET A 115 -9.43 -1.74 -11.13
CA MET A 115 -9.03 -2.66 -12.20
C MET A 115 -9.84 -3.96 -12.18
N ASP A 116 -10.17 -4.48 -13.36
CA ASP A 116 -10.71 -5.83 -13.51
C ASP A 116 -9.66 -6.86 -13.01
N PRO A 117 -9.97 -7.67 -11.97
CA PRO A 117 -9.01 -8.61 -11.40
C PRO A 117 -8.74 -9.84 -12.29
N GLY A 118 -9.45 -9.97 -13.41
CA GLY A 118 -9.48 -11.15 -14.27
C GLY A 118 -10.79 -11.90 -14.14
N TYR A 119 -11.94 -11.24 -14.30
CA TYR A 119 -13.23 -11.93 -14.30
C TYR A 119 -13.30 -12.96 -15.43
N VAL A 120 -13.86 -14.13 -15.14
CA VAL A 120 -14.11 -15.18 -16.13
C VAL A 120 -15.32 -14.78 -16.96
N ASN A 121 -15.09 -14.51 -18.25
CA ASN A 121 -16.17 -14.23 -19.18
C ASN A 121 -16.97 -15.50 -19.47
N VAL A 122 -18.29 -15.37 -19.51
CA VAL A 122 -19.19 -16.42 -20.01
C VAL A 122 -19.01 -16.45 -21.53
N GLN A 123 -18.03 -17.21 -22.02
CA GLN A 123 -18.11 -17.60 -23.42
C GLN A 123 -19.23 -18.66 -23.52
N PRO A 124 -20.24 -18.46 -24.38
CA PRO A 124 -21.11 -19.56 -24.76
C PRO A 124 -20.22 -20.58 -25.47
N GLN A 125 -19.78 -21.62 -24.76
CA GLN A 125 -19.23 -22.77 -25.44
C GLN A 125 -20.38 -23.36 -26.28
N PRO A 126 -20.20 -23.54 -27.60
CA PRO A 126 -21.03 -24.50 -28.31
C PRO A 126 -20.97 -25.80 -27.51
N GLN A 127 -22.13 -26.42 -27.29
CA GLN A 127 -22.16 -27.80 -26.82
C GLN A 127 -21.46 -28.64 -27.90
N GLU A 128 -20.14 -28.75 -27.85
CA GLU A 128 -19.47 -29.88 -28.46
C GLU A 128 -19.89 -31.07 -27.60
N GLU A 129 -20.90 -31.77 -28.09
CA GLU A 129 -21.21 -33.13 -27.66
C GLU A 129 -19.90 -33.91 -27.69
N VAL A 130 -19.38 -34.22 -26.51
CA VAL A 130 -18.26 -35.13 -26.36
C VAL A 130 -18.75 -36.48 -26.86
N LYS A 131 -18.45 -36.81 -28.13
CA LYS A 131 -18.60 -38.17 -28.64
C LYS A 131 -17.69 -39.07 -27.82
N GLU A 132 -18.29 -40.02 -27.09
CA GLU A 132 -17.64 -40.95 -26.15
C GLU A 132 -16.56 -41.87 -26.78
N GLU A 133 -16.35 -41.82 -28.11
CA GLU A 133 -15.56 -42.80 -28.86
C GLU A 133 -14.06 -42.49 -29.04
N GLN A 134 -13.51 -41.44 -28.43
CA GLN A 134 -12.06 -41.13 -28.51
C GLN A 134 -11.31 -41.23 -27.17
N THR A 135 -11.85 -41.98 -26.21
CA THR A 135 -11.22 -42.22 -24.90
C THR A 135 -10.10 -43.27 -24.95
N ALA A 136 -9.22 -43.20 -25.95
CA ALA A 136 -7.98 -43.96 -26.01
C ALA A 136 -6.82 -42.96 -25.98
N MET A 137 -6.13 -42.88 -24.83
CA MET A 137 -5.03 -41.96 -24.50
C MET A 137 -5.44 -40.49 -24.28
N VAL A 138 -6.19 -40.22 -23.21
CA VAL A 138 -6.36 -38.86 -22.69
C VAL A 138 -5.53 -38.75 -21.41
N PRO A 139 -4.60 -37.77 -21.28
CA PRO A 139 -3.94 -37.46 -20.01
C PRO A 139 -4.99 -37.26 -18.91
N GLN A 140 -4.68 -37.56 -17.65
CA GLN A 140 -5.66 -37.53 -16.55
C GLN A 140 -6.53 -36.25 -16.64
N ALA A 141 -7.83 -36.42 -16.88
CA ALA A 141 -8.72 -35.30 -17.19
C ALA A 141 -8.63 -34.23 -16.08
N LEU A 142 -8.21 -33.03 -16.46
CA LEU A 142 -7.99 -31.90 -15.55
C LEU A 142 -9.23 -31.70 -14.65
N PRO A 143 -9.10 -31.61 -13.31
CA PRO A 143 -10.24 -31.59 -12.39
C PRO A 143 -10.93 -30.22 -12.35
N LEU A 144 -11.45 -29.77 -13.49
CA LEU A 144 -12.17 -28.51 -13.64
C LEU A 144 -13.54 -28.61 -12.96
N ARG A 145 -13.94 -27.51 -12.30
CA ARG A 145 -15.22 -27.43 -11.57
C ARG A 145 -16.16 -26.47 -12.28
N ARG A 146 -17.43 -26.84 -12.40
CA ARG A 146 -18.47 -25.92 -12.88
C ARG A 146 -18.98 -25.04 -11.74
N CYS A 147 -18.96 -23.72 -11.94
CA CYS A 147 -19.52 -22.79 -10.96
C CYS A 147 -21.05 -22.87 -10.99
N ARG A 148 -21.68 -23.12 -9.84
CA ARG A 148 -23.15 -23.17 -9.72
C ARG A 148 -23.86 -21.82 -9.88
N TYR A 149 -23.14 -20.71 -9.65
CA TYR A 149 -23.70 -19.36 -9.71
C TYR A 149 -23.51 -18.72 -11.10
N CYS A 150 -22.29 -18.76 -11.62
CA CYS A 150 -21.97 -18.18 -12.92
C CYS A 150 -22.26 -19.12 -14.10
N LEU A 151 -22.52 -20.41 -13.82
CA LEU A 151 -22.77 -21.45 -14.82
C LEU A 151 -21.63 -21.66 -15.84
N VAL A 152 -20.41 -21.19 -15.52
CA VAL A 152 -19.19 -21.39 -16.30
C VAL A 152 -18.38 -22.57 -15.79
N LEU A 153 -17.68 -23.26 -16.68
CA LEU A 153 -16.58 -24.14 -16.31
C LEU A 153 -15.44 -23.25 -15.81
N GLN A 154 -15.04 -23.40 -14.55
CA GLN A 154 -14.02 -22.55 -13.95
C GLN A 154 -12.65 -22.97 -14.49
N PRO A 155 -11.88 -22.06 -15.10
CA PRO A 155 -10.47 -22.32 -15.41
C PRO A 155 -9.69 -22.75 -14.17
N LEU A 156 -8.56 -23.40 -14.36
CA LEU A 156 -7.72 -23.81 -13.23
C LEU A 156 -7.33 -22.58 -12.39
N ARG A 157 -7.30 -22.76 -11.06
CA ARG A 157 -7.09 -21.70 -10.05
C ARG A 157 -8.16 -20.60 -10.01
N ALA A 158 -9.24 -20.67 -10.80
CA ALA A 158 -10.34 -19.71 -10.72
C ALA A 158 -11.34 -20.04 -9.59
N ARG A 159 -11.92 -18.99 -8.99
CA ARG A 159 -12.92 -19.14 -7.91
C ARG A 159 -14.05 -18.11 -8.03
N HIS A 160 -15.28 -18.52 -7.69
CA HIS A 160 -16.38 -17.59 -7.50
C HIS A 160 -16.22 -16.79 -6.21
N CYS A 161 -16.14 -15.46 -6.34
CA CYS A 161 -16.22 -14.54 -5.21
C CYS A 161 -17.69 -14.20 -4.94
N ARG A 162 -18.17 -14.41 -3.72
CA ARG A 162 -19.55 -14.09 -3.34
C ARG A 162 -19.83 -12.59 -3.30
N GLU A 163 -18.86 -11.79 -2.87
CA GLU A 163 -18.97 -10.33 -2.80
C GLU A 163 -19.02 -9.72 -4.21
N CYS A 164 -18.08 -10.07 -5.08
CA CYS A 164 -18.08 -9.60 -6.48
C CYS A 164 -19.12 -10.32 -7.38
N ARG A 165 -19.74 -11.40 -6.90
CA ARG A 165 -20.71 -12.26 -7.62
C ARG A 165 -20.23 -12.75 -8.99
N ARG A 166 -18.92 -12.95 -9.13
CA ARG A 166 -18.28 -13.35 -10.39
C ARG A 166 -17.14 -14.32 -10.10
N CYS A 167 -16.86 -15.18 -11.07
CA CYS A 167 -15.64 -15.99 -11.07
C CYS A 167 -14.44 -15.12 -11.43
N VAL A 168 -13.34 -15.27 -10.70
CA VAL A 168 -12.08 -14.54 -10.91
C VAL A 168 -10.98 -15.56 -11.20
N ARG A 169 -10.18 -15.33 -12.25
CA ARG A 169 -9.02 -16.14 -12.63
C ARG A 169 -7.90 -15.95 -11.61
N ARG A 170 -7.16 -17.03 -11.34
CA ARG A 170 -6.11 -17.09 -10.31
C ARG A 170 -6.51 -16.32 -9.04
N TYR A 171 -7.67 -16.68 -8.49
CA TYR A 171 -8.27 -15.96 -7.37
C TYR A 171 -7.36 -16.01 -6.16
N ASP A 172 -6.98 -14.84 -5.63
CA ASP A 172 -6.22 -14.76 -4.39
C ASP A 172 -7.15 -14.54 -3.20
N HIS A 173 -7.79 -13.37 -3.15
CA HIS A 173 -8.78 -13.03 -2.13
C HIS A 173 -9.73 -11.91 -2.61
N HIS A 174 -10.79 -11.68 -1.85
CA HIS A 174 -11.56 -10.45 -1.93
C HIS A 174 -11.02 -9.52 -0.85
N CYS A 175 -10.60 -8.31 -1.23
CA CYS A 175 -9.98 -7.36 -0.32
C CYS A 175 -10.99 -6.26 0.04
N PRO A 176 -11.51 -6.21 1.28
CA PRO A 176 -12.42 -5.14 1.71
C PRO A 176 -11.78 -3.75 1.64
N TRP A 177 -10.45 -3.65 1.81
CA TRP A 177 -9.72 -2.38 1.71
C TRP A 177 -9.70 -1.81 0.29
N MET A 178 -9.86 -2.67 -0.71
CA MET A 178 -9.91 -2.30 -2.12
C MET A 178 -11.35 -2.27 -2.65
N GLU A 179 -12.31 -2.85 -1.90
CA GLU A 179 -13.65 -3.16 -2.39
C GLU A 179 -13.60 -3.83 -3.77
N ASN A 180 -12.64 -4.73 -3.93
CA ASN A 180 -12.35 -5.44 -5.18
C ASN A 180 -11.66 -6.78 -4.89
N CYS A 181 -11.73 -7.70 -5.84
CA CYS A 181 -10.92 -8.92 -5.79
C CYS A 181 -9.47 -8.63 -6.16
N VAL A 182 -8.56 -9.41 -5.58
CA VAL A 182 -7.18 -9.57 -6.04
C VAL A 182 -7.11 -10.89 -6.80
N GLY A 183 -6.71 -10.84 -8.06
CA GLY A 183 -6.69 -11.97 -8.98
C GLY A 183 -5.64 -11.80 -10.07
N GLU A 184 -5.69 -12.67 -11.07
CA GLU A 184 -4.67 -12.78 -12.13
C GLU A 184 -4.17 -11.44 -12.69
N ARG A 185 -5.06 -10.50 -12.99
CA ARG A 185 -4.70 -9.27 -13.73
C ARG A 185 -4.20 -8.13 -12.85
N ASN A 186 -4.58 -8.09 -11.57
CA ASN A 186 -4.23 -6.97 -10.67
C ASN A 186 -3.33 -7.37 -9.50
N HIS A 187 -3.04 -8.67 -9.30
CA HIS A 187 -2.21 -9.14 -8.20
C HIS A 187 -0.78 -8.55 -8.18
N PRO A 188 -0.06 -8.40 -9.32
CA PRO A 188 1.26 -7.75 -9.30
C PRO A 188 1.19 -6.28 -8.84
N LEU A 189 0.18 -5.54 -9.29
CA LEU A 189 -0.05 -4.15 -8.87
C LEU A 189 -0.44 -4.05 -7.40
N PHE A 190 -1.20 -5.03 -6.87
CA PHE A 190 -1.51 -5.11 -5.44
C PHE A 190 -0.24 -5.25 -4.60
N VAL A 191 0.70 -6.13 -5.00
CA VAL A 191 1.98 -6.29 -4.29
C VAL A 191 2.85 -5.03 -4.42
N ALA A 192 2.88 -4.40 -5.60
CA ALA A 192 3.59 -3.13 -5.81
C ALA A 192 3.01 -1.99 -4.95
N TYR A 193 1.67 -1.92 -4.84
CA TYR A 193 0.98 -1.01 -3.93
C TYR A 193 1.41 -1.24 -2.48
N LEU A 194 1.41 -2.49 -1.99
CA LEU A 194 1.82 -2.79 -0.61
C LEU A 194 3.26 -2.36 -0.34
N ALA A 195 4.18 -2.60 -1.29
CA ALA A 195 5.57 -2.19 -1.18
C ALA A 195 5.72 -0.67 -1.13
N LEU A 196 5.09 0.07 -2.06
CA LEU A 196 5.15 1.53 -2.07
C LEU A 196 4.45 2.14 -0.85
N GLN A 197 3.33 1.58 -0.44
CA GLN A 197 2.60 2.00 0.76
C GLN A 197 3.46 1.83 2.01
N LEU A 198 4.21 0.73 2.14
CA LEU A 198 5.13 0.53 3.25
C LEU A 198 6.25 1.59 3.25
N VAL A 199 6.82 1.92 2.09
CA VAL A 199 7.83 2.99 1.98
C VAL A 199 7.26 4.33 2.46
N VAL A 200 6.07 4.71 2.00
CA VAL A 200 5.39 5.94 2.43
C VAL A 200 5.11 5.94 3.93
N LEU A 201 4.65 4.82 4.49
CA LEU A 201 4.36 4.69 5.92
C LEU A 201 5.63 4.81 6.78
N LEU A 202 6.72 4.16 6.38
CA LEU A 202 8.00 4.21 7.09
C LEU A 202 8.63 5.61 7.03
N TRP A 203 8.54 6.29 5.88
CA TRP A 203 8.99 7.68 5.76
C TRP A 203 8.13 8.61 6.61
N GLY A 204 6.79 8.48 6.55
CA GLY A 204 5.90 9.26 7.42
C GLY A 204 6.16 9.01 8.91
N LEU A 205 6.46 7.77 9.28
CA LEU A 205 6.83 7.39 10.65
C LEU A 205 8.13 8.07 11.09
N TYR A 206 9.13 8.12 10.21
CA TYR A 206 10.37 8.85 10.43
C TYR A 206 10.12 10.36 10.66
N LEU A 207 9.30 10.99 9.82
CA LEU A 207 8.94 12.42 9.98
C LEU A 207 8.17 12.68 11.28
N ALA A 208 7.25 11.78 11.64
CA ALA A 208 6.52 11.88 12.90
C ALA A 208 7.46 11.74 14.10
N TRP A 209 8.42 10.81 14.04
CA TRP A 209 9.42 10.62 15.08
C TRP A 209 10.36 11.82 15.22
N SER A 210 10.84 12.38 14.11
CA SER A 210 11.78 13.51 14.14
C SER A 210 11.17 14.77 14.75
N GLY A 211 9.86 14.96 14.62
CA GLY A 211 9.14 16.08 15.25
C GLY A 211 8.76 15.88 16.72
N LEU A 212 8.92 14.68 17.28
CA LEU A 212 8.58 14.41 18.68
C LEU A 212 9.73 14.80 19.62
N HIS A 213 9.67 16.03 20.13
CA HIS A 213 10.60 16.52 21.15
C HIS A 213 9.95 16.55 22.53
N PHE A 214 10.52 15.82 23.48
CA PHE A 214 9.99 15.72 24.83
C PHE A 214 10.43 16.89 25.71
N PHE A 215 9.49 17.49 26.44
CA PHE A 215 9.77 18.56 27.40
C PHE A 215 8.83 18.54 28.61
N GLN A 216 9.25 19.22 29.68
CA GLN A 216 8.46 19.41 30.90
C GLN A 216 7.77 20.78 30.92
N PRO A 217 6.57 20.89 31.52
CA PRO A 217 5.75 19.84 32.10
C PRO A 217 4.99 19.01 31.04
N TRP A 218 4.77 17.72 31.33
CA TRP A 218 4.12 16.76 30.42
C TRP A 218 2.77 17.21 29.85
N GLY A 219 1.98 17.97 30.62
CA GLY A 219 0.66 18.45 30.17
C GLY A 219 0.75 19.44 29.00
N LEU A 220 1.78 20.30 28.99
CA LEU A 220 2.01 21.23 27.87
C LEU A 220 2.56 20.49 26.65
N TRP A 221 3.48 19.54 26.86
CA TRP A 221 3.99 18.68 25.79
C TRP A 221 2.88 17.88 25.12
N LEU A 222 1.99 17.26 25.88
CA LEU A 222 0.90 16.48 25.30
C LEU A 222 -0.07 17.37 24.51
N ARG A 223 -0.28 18.62 24.96
CA ARG A 223 -1.13 19.58 24.24
C ARG A 223 -0.50 20.05 22.92
N SER A 224 0.82 20.21 22.86
CA SER A 224 1.52 20.62 21.64
C SER A 224 1.78 19.46 20.67
N SER A 225 2.17 18.30 21.20
CA SER A 225 2.69 17.17 20.42
C SER A 225 1.72 15.98 20.35
N GLY A 226 0.57 16.03 21.04
CA GLY A 226 -0.37 14.91 21.13
C GLY A 226 -0.93 14.48 19.77
N LEU A 227 -1.19 15.40 18.85
CA LEU A 227 -1.62 15.07 17.49
C LEU A 227 -0.53 14.35 16.69
N LEU A 228 0.73 14.78 16.84
CA LEU A 228 1.86 14.13 16.20
C LEU A 228 2.12 12.75 16.79
N LEU A 229 2.01 12.61 18.12
CA LEU A 229 2.09 11.33 18.82
C LEU A 229 1.01 10.35 18.34
N ALA A 230 -0.24 10.81 18.22
CA ALA A 230 -1.32 9.99 17.68
C ALA A 230 -1.04 9.54 16.24
N THR A 231 -0.53 10.45 15.40
CA THR A 231 -0.10 10.15 14.03
C THR A 231 1.02 9.10 14.02
N PHE A 232 2.05 9.26 14.87
CA PHE A 232 3.15 8.30 15.00
C PHE A 232 2.67 6.90 15.38
N LEU A 233 1.77 6.80 16.36
CA LEU A 233 1.21 5.51 16.79
C LEU A 233 0.36 4.86 15.69
N LEU A 234 -0.45 5.65 14.99
CA LEU A 234 -1.26 5.17 13.88
C LEU A 234 -0.40 4.66 12.72
N LEU A 235 0.64 5.42 12.35
CA LEU A 235 1.60 5.03 11.31
C LEU A 235 2.41 3.79 11.71
N SER A 236 2.76 3.65 12.99
CA SER A 236 3.42 2.45 13.50
C SER A 236 2.55 1.20 13.30
N LEU A 237 1.27 1.28 13.67
CA LEU A 237 0.32 0.18 13.49
C LEU A 237 0.16 -0.19 12.01
N PHE A 238 -0.07 0.81 11.14
CA PHE A 238 -0.22 0.55 9.71
C PHE A 238 1.05 0.01 9.07
N SER A 239 2.23 0.49 9.49
CA SER A 239 3.53 -0.03 9.01
C SER A 239 3.70 -1.50 9.36
N LEU A 240 3.36 -1.89 10.60
CA LEU A 240 3.44 -3.29 11.04
C LEU A 240 2.50 -4.17 10.20
N VAL A 241 1.23 -3.77 10.07
CA VAL A 241 0.22 -4.54 9.31
C VAL A 241 0.62 -4.64 7.83
N ALA A 242 1.02 -3.53 7.20
CA ALA A 242 1.44 -3.52 5.80
C ALA A 242 2.70 -4.35 5.58
N GLY A 243 3.67 -4.29 6.50
CA GLY A 243 4.90 -5.08 6.45
C GLY A 243 4.65 -6.58 6.54
N LEU A 244 3.81 -7.02 7.49
CA LEU A 244 3.42 -8.42 7.63
C LEU A 244 2.64 -8.92 6.41
N LEU A 245 1.72 -8.11 5.90
CA LEU A 245 0.94 -8.44 4.72
C LEU A 245 1.86 -8.57 3.49
N LEU A 246 2.76 -7.61 3.27
CA LEU A 246 3.74 -7.66 2.17
C LEU A 246 4.63 -8.89 2.29
N ALA A 247 5.18 -9.19 3.47
CA ALA A 247 6.02 -10.36 3.69
C ALA A 247 5.28 -11.66 3.37
N SER A 248 4.02 -11.78 3.81
CA SER A 248 3.19 -12.96 3.51
C SER A 248 2.92 -13.12 2.01
N HIS A 249 2.58 -12.03 1.30
CA HIS A 249 2.34 -12.08 -0.14
C HIS A 249 3.63 -12.35 -0.92
N LEU A 250 4.78 -11.81 -0.50
CA LEU A 250 6.07 -12.12 -1.13
C LEU A 250 6.43 -13.60 -0.96
N TYR A 251 6.17 -14.19 0.21
CA TYR A 251 6.32 -15.64 0.43
C TYR A 251 5.41 -16.47 -0.49
N LEU A 252 4.15 -16.08 -0.62
CA LEU A 252 3.17 -16.74 -1.50
C LEU A 252 3.54 -16.61 -2.98
N VAL A 253 4.00 -15.43 -3.41
CA VAL A 253 4.51 -15.20 -4.77
C VAL A 253 5.76 -16.04 -5.03
N ALA A 254 6.71 -16.06 -4.09
CA ALA A 254 7.94 -16.85 -4.16
C ALA A 254 7.68 -18.35 -4.31
N SER A 255 6.57 -18.83 -3.76
CA SER A 255 6.11 -20.22 -3.84
C SER A 255 5.01 -20.44 -4.88
N ASN A 256 4.71 -19.48 -5.76
CA ASN A 256 3.60 -19.51 -6.74
C ASN A 256 2.25 -20.03 -6.18
N THR A 257 1.96 -19.68 -4.94
CA THR A 257 0.74 -20.08 -4.23
C THR A 257 -0.13 -18.84 -4.04
N THR A 258 -1.44 -18.95 -4.23
CA THR A 258 -2.38 -17.88 -3.85
C THR A 258 -2.76 -18.01 -2.38
N THR A 259 -3.18 -16.92 -1.75
CA THR A 259 -3.72 -16.93 -0.37
C THR A 259 -4.84 -17.96 -0.21
N TRP A 260 -5.71 -18.08 -1.22
CA TRP A 260 -6.77 -19.08 -1.24
C TRP A 260 -6.23 -20.51 -1.26
N GLU A 261 -5.23 -20.81 -2.10
CA GLU A 261 -4.61 -22.13 -2.16
C GLU A 261 -3.92 -22.49 -0.85
N PHE A 262 -3.21 -21.54 -0.24
CA PHE A 262 -2.55 -21.73 1.05
C PHE A 262 -3.54 -22.05 2.17
N ILE A 263 -4.60 -21.25 2.30
CA ILE A 263 -5.57 -21.39 3.41
C ILE A 263 -6.52 -22.59 3.20
N SER A 264 -6.86 -22.89 1.95
CA SER A 264 -7.94 -23.83 1.62
C SER A 264 -7.51 -24.98 0.71
N SER A 265 -6.23 -25.37 0.77
CA SER A 265 -5.66 -26.51 0.05
C SER A 265 -6.54 -27.77 0.12
N HIS A 266 -7.03 -28.11 1.32
CA HIS A 266 -7.92 -29.24 1.58
C HIS A 266 -9.27 -29.18 0.82
N ARG A 267 -9.69 -28.02 0.30
CA ARG A 267 -10.94 -27.84 -0.46
C ARG A 267 -10.73 -27.81 -1.98
N ILE A 268 -9.49 -27.89 -2.42
CA ILE A 268 -9.09 -27.72 -3.82
C ILE A 268 -8.75 -29.08 -4.39
N ALA A 269 -9.47 -29.50 -5.43
CA ALA A 269 -9.37 -30.86 -5.98
C ALA A 269 -7.95 -31.19 -6.47
N TYR A 270 -7.37 -30.31 -7.28
CA TYR A 270 -6.02 -30.52 -7.83
C TYR A 270 -4.92 -30.55 -6.76
N LEU A 271 -5.05 -29.78 -5.67
CA LEU A 271 -4.09 -29.82 -4.55
C LEU A 271 -4.27 -31.04 -3.63
N ARG A 272 -5.43 -31.71 -3.67
CA ARG A 272 -5.63 -32.97 -2.95
C ARG A 272 -5.09 -34.17 -3.71
N GLN A 273 -5.08 -34.10 -5.03
CA GLN A 273 -4.64 -35.18 -5.91
C GLN A 273 -3.12 -35.32 -5.96
N ARG A 274 -2.36 -34.26 -5.63
CA ARG A 274 -0.90 -34.26 -5.65
C ARG A 274 -0.27 -33.78 -4.35
N PRO A 275 0.77 -34.47 -3.86
CA PRO A 275 1.60 -33.92 -2.79
C PRO A 275 2.45 -32.76 -3.34
N GLY A 276 2.45 -31.62 -2.64
CA GLY A 276 3.26 -30.45 -2.99
C GLY A 276 2.55 -29.41 -3.88
N ASN A 277 3.24 -28.31 -4.17
CA ASN A 277 2.70 -27.26 -5.04
C ASN A 277 3.04 -27.54 -6.52
N PRO A 278 2.06 -27.86 -7.37
CA PRO A 278 2.26 -28.12 -8.81
C PRO A 278 2.78 -26.90 -9.61
N PHE A 279 2.63 -25.68 -9.07
CA PHE A 279 2.96 -24.45 -9.79
C PHE A 279 4.31 -23.85 -9.37
N ASP A 280 4.98 -24.43 -8.38
CA ASP A 280 6.28 -23.95 -7.93
C ASP A 280 7.36 -24.40 -8.92
N ARG A 281 8.01 -23.44 -9.59
CA ARG A 281 9.12 -23.68 -10.52
C ARG A 281 10.44 -23.09 -9.99
N GLY A 282 10.50 -22.79 -8.68
CA GLY A 282 11.64 -22.14 -8.02
C GLY A 282 11.54 -20.61 -7.98
N LEU A 283 12.22 -20.01 -7.00
CA LEU A 283 12.09 -18.60 -6.62
C LEU A 283 12.19 -17.62 -7.79
N THR A 284 13.24 -17.73 -8.61
CA THR A 284 13.52 -16.78 -9.71
C THR A 284 12.48 -16.87 -10.81
N ARG A 285 12.08 -18.08 -11.20
CA ARG A 285 11.04 -18.33 -12.22
C ARG A 285 9.67 -17.85 -11.74
N ASN A 286 9.33 -18.13 -10.48
CA ASN A 286 8.07 -17.68 -9.89
C ASN A 286 7.96 -16.15 -9.85
N LEU A 287 9.03 -15.46 -9.42
CA LEU A 287 9.08 -14.00 -9.39
C LEU A 287 9.02 -13.40 -10.80
N ALA A 288 9.81 -13.91 -11.74
CA ALA A 288 9.82 -13.43 -13.12
C ALA A 288 8.46 -13.62 -13.81
N HIS A 289 7.83 -14.79 -13.64
CA HIS A 289 6.49 -15.04 -14.16
C HIS A 289 5.45 -14.09 -13.55
N PHE A 290 5.52 -13.85 -12.23
CA PHE A 290 4.56 -13.00 -11.53
C PHE A 290 4.68 -11.51 -11.89
N PHE A 291 5.89 -10.95 -11.96
CA PHE A 291 6.09 -9.51 -12.19
C PHE A 291 6.28 -9.13 -13.67
N CYS A 292 6.90 -9.99 -14.47
CA CYS A 292 7.23 -9.66 -15.87
C CYS A 292 6.25 -10.25 -16.88
N GLY A 293 5.25 -11.04 -16.43
CA GLY A 293 4.21 -11.59 -17.29
C GLY A 293 4.75 -12.49 -18.40
N TRP A 294 5.93 -13.10 -18.21
CA TRP A 294 6.52 -14.00 -19.21
C TRP A 294 5.58 -15.20 -19.39
N PRO A 295 4.93 -15.35 -20.55
CA PRO A 295 3.97 -16.42 -20.73
C PRO A 295 4.72 -17.72 -20.99
N SER A 296 4.26 -18.79 -20.35
CA SER A 296 4.32 -20.13 -20.96
C SER A 296 2.99 -20.82 -20.69
N GLY A 297 1.96 -20.32 -21.39
CA GLY A 297 0.66 -20.98 -21.51
C GLY A 297 -0.33 -20.72 -20.37
N SER A 298 -1.45 -21.45 -20.41
CA SER A 298 -2.52 -21.33 -19.42
C SER A 298 -2.15 -22.09 -18.14
N TRP A 299 -2.87 -21.87 -17.03
CA TRP A 299 -2.60 -22.66 -15.81
C TRP A 299 -2.77 -24.17 -16.04
N GLU A 300 -3.62 -24.53 -17.00
CA GLU A 300 -3.82 -25.90 -17.47
C GLU A 300 -2.57 -26.48 -18.16
N THR A 301 -1.85 -25.69 -18.99
CA THR A 301 -0.60 -26.16 -19.62
C THR A 301 0.52 -26.30 -18.58
N LEU A 302 0.63 -25.35 -17.65
CA LEU A 302 1.61 -25.42 -16.56
C LEU A 302 1.37 -26.61 -15.63
N TRP A 303 0.10 -26.99 -15.45
CA TRP A 303 -0.28 -28.20 -14.73
C TRP A 303 0.11 -29.47 -15.51
N ALA A 304 -0.14 -29.50 -16.83
CA ALA A 304 0.20 -30.61 -17.71
C ALA A 304 1.71 -30.92 -17.70
N GLU A 305 2.55 -29.90 -17.87
CA GLU A 305 4.02 -30.03 -17.80
C GLU A 305 4.50 -30.56 -16.45
N GLY A 306 3.82 -30.18 -15.35
CA GLY A 306 4.13 -30.70 -14.02
C GLY A 306 3.70 -32.16 -13.80
N GLU A 307 2.80 -32.71 -14.64
CA GLU A 307 2.54 -34.16 -14.64
C GLU A 307 3.74 -34.91 -15.25
N GLU A 308 4.22 -34.43 -16.41
CA GLU A 308 5.31 -35.06 -17.17
C GLU A 308 6.63 -35.09 -16.38
N GLU A 309 7.03 -33.97 -15.76
CA GLU A 309 8.25 -33.91 -14.93
C GLU A 309 8.15 -34.83 -13.68
N GLY A 310 6.95 -35.00 -13.12
CA GLY A 310 6.72 -35.86 -11.95
C GLY A 310 6.76 -37.35 -12.28
N GLU A 311 6.26 -37.74 -13.45
CA GLU A 311 6.33 -39.12 -13.94
C GLU A 311 7.77 -39.50 -14.33
N GLU A 312 8.53 -38.63 -15.00
CA GLU A 312 9.93 -38.86 -15.33
C GLU A 312 10.83 -38.98 -14.08
N GLY A 313 10.62 -38.12 -13.07
CA GLY A 313 11.35 -38.18 -11.80
C GLY A 313 11.05 -39.44 -10.98
N SER A 314 9.82 -39.99 -11.09
CA SER A 314 9.46 -41.26 -10.46
C SER A 314 10.01 -42.48 -11.22
N SER A 315 10.17 -42.39 -12.54
CA SER A 315 10.66 -43.50 -13.36
C SER A 315 12.19 -43.64 -13.34
N GLN A 316 12.93 -42.59 -12.97
CA GLN A 316 14.38 -42.63 -12.78
C GLN A 316 14.81 -43.03 -11.35
N ALA A 317 13.86 -43.15 -10.41
CA ALA A 317 14.12 -43.49 -9.01
C ALA A 317 13.91 -44.99 -8.68
N VAL A 318 13.76 -45.85 -9.70
CA VAL A 318 13.58 -47.31 -9.58
C VAL A 318 14.76 -48.06 -10.17
#